data_AF-A0A1Q3JYQ2-F1
#
_entry.id   AF-A0A1Q3JYQ2-F1
#
_cell.length_a   1.000
_cell.length_b   1.000
_cell.length_c   1.000
_cell.angle_alpha   90.00
_cell.angle_beta   90.00
_cell.angle_gamma   90.00
#
_symmetry.space_group_name_H-M   'P 1'
#
loop_
_entity.id
_entity.type
_entity.pdbx_description
1 polymer ?
#
loop_
_entity_poly.entity_id
_entity_poly.type
_entity_poly.pdbx_seq_one_letter_code
_entity_poly.pdbx_strand_id
1 'polypeptide(L)'
;MAATMPSLAKSLLDGAGAKSENFFNTLDYFDPFVLAPRIKVPVFMTAGGKDVLCPAPTIQSVYDRITSPKEYRFYPDLPHTSCMDSYALTWLFLNRYFLNNDRKQNVQPFNRQ
;
A
#
# COMPACT_ATOMS: atom_id res chain seq x y z
N MET A 1 -9.98 9.88 -13.02
CA MET A 1 -10.29 9.03 -14.18
C MET A 1 -9.78 7.58 -14.00
N ALA A 2 -9.79 7.04 -12.77
CA ALA A 2 -9.41 5.66 -12.50
C ALA A 2 -10.68 4.81 -12.42
N ALA A 3 -11.00 4.07 -13.49
CA ALA A 3 -11.93 2.92 -13.58
C ALA A 3 -12.64 2.85 -14.96
N THR A 4 -11.88 2.79 -16.05
CA THR A 4 -12.43 2.47 -17.39
C THR A 4 -12.48 0.98 -17.71
N MET A 5 -11.90 0.11 -16.86
CA MET A 5 -12.05 -1.35 -17.01
C MET A 5 -13.23 -1.84 -16.15
N PRO A 6 -14.21 -2.57 -16.71
CA PRO A 6 -15.29 -3.16 -15.93
C PRO A 6 -14.72 -4.35 -15.15
N SER A 7 -14.46 -4.16 -13.85
CA SER A 7 -14.22 -5.30 -12.96
C SER A 7 -15.54 -6.01 -12.69
N LEU A 8 -15.50 -7.31 -12.40
CA LEU A 8 -16.69 -8.07 -11.98
C LEU A 8 -17.42 -7.35 -10.83
N ALA A 9 -16.66 -6.79 -9.88
CA ALA A 9 -17.20 -5.96 -8.82
C ALA A 9 -17.96 -4.75 -9.38
N LYS A 10 -17.41 -3.99 -10.32
CA LYS A 10 -18.09 -2.85 -10.97
C LYS A 10 -19.35 -3.27 -11.73
N SER A 11 -19.32 -4.37 -12.48
CA SER A 11 -20.50 -4.86 -13.21
C SER A 11 -21.59 -5.40 -12.29
N LEU A 12 -21.22 -6.06 -11.18
CA LEU A 12 -22.17 -6.45 -10.13
C LEU A 12 -22.72 -5.22 -9.39
N LEU A 13 -21.89 -4.21 -9.14
CA LEU A 13 -22.25 -2.93 -8.51
C LEU A 13 -23.26 -2.14 -9.35
N ASP A 14 -23.01 -2.02 -10.66
CA ASP A 14 -23.85 -1.30 -11.60
C ASP A 14 -25.16 -2.07 -11.86
N GLY A 15 -25.11 -3.40 -11.94
CA GLY A 15 -26.28 -4.26 -12.16
C GLY A 15 -27.21 -4.41 -10.95
N ALA A 16 -26.69 -4.26 -9.73
CA ALA A 16 -27.49 -4.37 -8.50
C ALA A 16 -28.18 -3.07 -8.08
N GLY A 17 -27.90 -1.93 -8.75
CA GLY A 17 -28.36 -0.60 -8.29
C GLY A 17 -27.83 -0.23 -6.89
N ALA A 18 -26.83 -0.98 -6.40
CA ALA A 18 -26.47 -1.05 -4.99
C ALA A 18 -25.34 -0.07 -4.66
N LYS A 19 -25.68 1.22 -4.58
CA LYS A 19 -24.91 2.20 -3.80
C LYS A 19 -25.49 2.31 -2.39
N SER A 20 -25.83 1.19 -1.77
CA SER A 20 -26.38 1.18 -0.42
C SER A 20 -25.26 1.20 0.62
N GLU A 21 -25.49 1.88 1.74
CA GLU A 21 -24.53 1.94 2.85
C GLU A 21 -24.13 0.55 3.33
N ASN A 22 -25.08 -0.41 3.38
CA ASN A 22 -24.83 -1.80 3.79
C ASN A 22 -23.78 -2.51 2.93
N PHE A 23 -23.69 -2.16 1.64
CA PHE A 23 -22.69 -2.74 0.75
C PHE A 23 -21.29 -2.19 1.06
N PHE A 24 -21.14 -0.88 1.23
CA PHE A 24 -19.87 -0.28 1.63
C PHE A 24 -19.43 -0.75 3.02
N ASN A 25 -20.37 -0.87 3.97
CA ASN A 25 -20.12 -1.48 5.28
C ASN A 25 -19.58 -2.91 5.15
N THR A 26 -19.98 -3.66 4.11
CA THR A 26 -19.46 -5.01 3.86
C THR A 26 -18.02 -4.97 3.31
N LEU A 27 -17.70 -4.01 2.44
CA LEU A 27 -16.33 -3.83 1.93
C LEU A 27 -15.36 -3.39 3.03
N ASP A 28 -15.81 -2.58 3.99
CA ASP A 28 -15.00 -2.10 5.11
C ASP A 28 -14.39 -3.24 5.96
N TYR A 29 -14.99 -4.43 5.99
CA TYR A 29 -14.43 -5.60 6.67
C TYR A 29 -13.08 -6.05 6.07
N PHE A 30 -12.83 -5.74 4.81
CA PHE A 30 -11.66 -6.18 4.06
C PHE A 30 -10.81 -5.02 3.53
N ASP A 31 -11.24 -3.77 3.69
CA ASP A 31 -10.53 -2.61 3.19
C ASP A 31 -9.24 -2.35 4.00
N PRO A 32 -8.05 -2.40 3.38
CA PRO A 32 -6.80 -2.08 4.04
C PRO A 32 -6.79 -0.68 4.68
N PHE A 33 -7.54 0.28 4.16
CA PHE A 33 -7.66 1.63 4.74
C PHE A 33 -8.29 1.59 6.15
N VAL A 34 -9.33 0.78 6.33
CA VAL A 34 -10.00 0.58 7.62
C VAL A 34 -9.10 -0.21 8.57
N LEU A 35 -8.39 -1.20 8.05
CA LEU A 35 -7.57 -2.12 8.83
C LEU A 35 -6.18 -1.57 9.21
N ALA A 36 -5.64 -0.61 8.45
CA ALA A 36 -4.29 -0.07 8.61
C ALA A 36 -3.87 0.32 10.05
N PRO A 37 -4.72 0.97 10.89
CA PRO A 37 -4.35 1.32 12.26
C PRO A 37 -4.03 0.11 13.16
N ARG A 38 -4.46 -1.09 12.77
CA ARG A 38 -4.20 -2.34 13.50
C ARG A 38 -2.79 -2.88 13.26
N ILE A 39 -2.08 -2.42 12.23
CA ILE A 39 -0.71 -2.88 11.93
C ILE A 39 0.25 -2.36 13.00
N LYS A 40 0.97 -3.26 13.67
CA LYS A 40 1.93 -2.94 14.76
C LYS A 40 3.38 -3.29 14.45
N VAL A 41 3.64 -3.96 13.34
CA VAL A 41 4.99 -4.35 12.90
C VAL A 41 5.58 -3.30 11.94
N PRO A 42 6.91 -3.29 11.73
CA PRO A 42 7.51 -2.45 10.71
C PRO A 42 6.94 -2.72 9.32
N VAL A 43 6.68 -1.66 8.54
CA VAL A 43 6.10 -1.75 7.18
C VAL A 43 7.00 -1.10 6.13
N PHE A 44 7.17 -1.77 5.00
CA PHE A 44 7.72 -1.18 3.78
C PHE A 44 6.67 -1.24 2.69
N MET A 45 6.34 -0.09 2.07
CA MET A 45 5.36 0.01 0.99
C MET A 45 5.95 0.75 -0.20
N THR A 46 5.49 0.41 -1.40
CA THR A 46 5.87 1.12 -2.63
C THR A 46 4.65 1.42 -3.49
N ALA A 47 4.71 2.48 -4.30
CA ALA A 47 3.68 2.76 -5.30
C ALA A 47 4.28 3.26 -6.62
N GLY A 48 3.65 2.88 -7.73
CA GLY A 48 3.96 3.38 -9.06
C GLY A 48 3.06 4.56 -9.45
N GLY A 49 3.63 5.63 -9.98
CA GLY A 49 2.89 6.83 -10.39
C GLY A 49 2.09 6.66 -11.69
N LYS A 50 2.46 5.68 -12.52
CA LYS A 50 1.71 5.29 -13.73
C LYS A 50 0.89 4.01 -13.52
N ASP A 51 0.77 3.54 -12.28
CA ASP A 51 -0.07 2.40 -11.95
C ASP A 51 -1.55 2.80 -12.02
N VAL A 52 -2.25 2.32 -13.05
CA VAL A 52 -3.68 2.53 -13.24
C VAL A 52 -4.55 1.47 -12.57
N LEU A 53 -3.96 0.33 -12.16
CA LEU A 53 -4.65 -0.79 -11.52
C LEU A 53 -4.73 -0.58 -10.00
N CYS A 54 -3.63 -0.14 -9.40
CA CYS A 54 -3.53 0.24 -8.00
C CYS A 54 -3.03 1.69 -7.89
N PRO A 55 -3.92 2.69 -8.07
CA PRO A 55 -3.52 4.09 -8.10
C PRO A 55 -2.74 4.50 -6.84
N ALA A 56 -1.61 5.18 -7.01
CA ALA A 56 -0.77 5.61 -5.89
C ALA A 56 -1.51 6.33 -4.74
N PRO A 57 -2.54 7.17 -4.99
CA PRO A 57 -3.32 7.78 -3.91
C PRO A 57 -4.05 6.77 -2.99
N THR A 58 -4.50 5.61 -3.51
CA THR A 58 -5.15 4.58 -2.68
C THR A 58 -4.13 3.84 -1.82
N ILE A 59 -2.91 3.66 -2.32
CA ILE A 59 -1.80 3.07 -1.56
C ILE A 59 -1.33 4.05 -0.47
N GLN A 60 -1.19 5.33 -0.82
CA GLN A 60 -0.77 6.39 0.11
C GLN A 60 -1.78 6.54 1.26
N SER A 61 -3.09 6.49 0.98
CA SER A 61 -4.12 6.63 2.02
C SER A 61 -4.07 5.53 3.08
N VAL A 62 -3.71 4.29 2.68
CA VAL A 62 -3.44 3.18 3.59
C VAL A 62 -2.16 3.44 4.37
N TYR A 63 -1.07 3.81 3.68
CA TYR A 63 0.22 4.09 4.31
C TYR A 63 0.09 5.17 5.39
N ASP A 64 -0.61 6.27 5.12
CA ASP A 64 -0.77 7.40 6.05
C ASP A 64 -1.43 6.99 7.37
N ARG A 65 -2.35 6.02 7.34
CA ARG A 65 -3.05 5.51 8.53
C ARG A 65 -2.25 4.53 9.38
N ILE A 66 -1.17 3.96 8.85
CA ILE A 66 -0.28 3.07 9.62
C ILE A 66 0.47 3.89 10.66
N THR A 67 0.50 3.43 11.91
CA THR A 67 1.14 4.12 13.05
C THR A 67 2.44 3.47 13.52
N SER A 68 2.73 2.25 13.07
CA SER A 68 3.99 1.57 13.33
C SER A 68 5.14 2.15 12.49
N PRO A 69 6.41 1.82 12.79
CA PRO A 69 7.54 2.23 11.94
C PRO A 69 7.29 1.84 10.48
N LYS A 70 7.39 2.81 9.57
CA LYS A 70 7.02 2.60 8.17
C LYS A 70 7.93 3.36 7.22
N GLU A 71 8.24 2.76 6.08
CA GLU A 71 9.03 3.32 4.99
C GLU A 71 8.23 3.25 3.68
N TYR A 72 8.30 4.29 2.85
CA TYR A 72 7.57 4.38 1.60
C TYR A 72 8.46 4.78 0.44
N ARG A 73 8.26 4.15 -0.73
CA ARG A 73 8.97 4.50 -1.96
C ARG A 73 8.00 4.71 -3.12
N PHE A 74 8.00 5.92 -3.65
CA PHE A 74 7.24 6.27 -4.83
C PHE A 74 8.10 6.24 -6.10
N TYR A 75 7.58 5.63 -7.16
CA TYR A 75 8.22 5.54 -8.47
C TYR A 75 7.33 6.23 -9.53
N PRO A 76 7.59 7.51 -9.88
CA PRO A 76 6.67 8.30 -10.70
C PRO A 76 6.29 7.66 -12.05
N ASP A 77 7.24 7.00 -12.71
CA ASP A 77 7.05 6.43 -14.03
C ASP A 77 6.68 4.95 -14.06
N LEU A 78 6.63 4.28 -12.89
CA LEU A 78 6.41 2.84 -12.83
C LEU A 78 4.91 2.51 -13.01
N PRO A 79 4.54 1.66 -13.99
CA PRO A 79 3.20 1.10 -14.10
C PRO A 79 3.03 -0.09 -13.15
N HIS A 80 1.92 -0.85 -13.24
CA HIS A 80 1.66 -2.04 -12.41
C HIS A 80 2.60 -3.21 -12.75
N THR A 81 3.87 -3.08 -12.37
CA THR A 81 4.97 -3.99 -12.73
C THR A 81 5.99 -4.06 -11.60
N SER A 82 6.82 -5.10 -11.61
CA SER A 82 7.90 -5.23 -10.64
C SER A 82 9.03 -4.24 -10.91
N CYS A 83 9.80 -3.90 -9.86
CA CYS A 83 10.93 -2.98 -9.93
C CYS A 83 12.11 -3.55 -9.14
N MET A 84 13.29 -3.62 -9.77
CA MET A 84 14.50 -4.15 -9.12
C MET A 84 14.95 -3.32 -7.92
N ASP A 85 14.80 -1.99 -7.96
CA ASP A 85 15.09 -1.11 -6.81
C ASP A 85 14.17 -1.46 -5.62
N SER A 86 12.88 -1.70 -5.89
CA SER A 86 11.93 -2.11 -4.86
C SER A 86 12.34 -3.44 -4.19
N TYR A 87 12.79 -4.42 -4.98
CA TYR A 87 13.31 -5.67 -4.43
C TYR A 87 14.57 -5.46 -3.57
N ALA A 88 15.53 -4.66 -4.03
CA ALA A 88 16.74 -4.37 -3.27
C ALA A 88 16.44 -3.66 -1.95
N LEU A 89 15.57 -2.65 -1.97
CA LEU A 89 15.15 -1.92 -0.77
C LEU A 89 14.39 -2.82 0.21
N THR A 90 13.57 -3.75 -0.29
CA THR A 90 12.88 -4.74 0.55
C THR A 90 13.89 -5.59 1.32
N TRP A 91 14.96 -6.05 0.68
CA TRP A 91 16.02 -6.81 1.37
C TRP A 91 16.74 -5.99 2.44
N LEU A 92 17.05 -4.72 2.16
CA LEU A 92 17.66 -3.83 3.15
C LEU A 92 16.74 -3.58 4.34
N PHE A 93 15.44 -3.42 4.10
CA PHE A 93 14.43 -3.28 5.13
C PHE A 93 14.35 -4.54 6.01
N LEU A 94 14.27 -5.72 5.39
CA LEU A 94 14.23 -7.01 6.11
C LEU A 94 15.48 -7.22 6.97
N ASN A 95 16.67 -6.93 6.41
CA ASN A 95 17.92 -7.01 7.14
C ASN A 95 17.94 -6.09 8.37
N ARG A 96 17.37 -4.89 8.25
CA ARG A 96 17.33 -3.90 9.34
C ARG A 96 16.43 -4.34 10.49
N TYR A 97 15.22 -4.83 10.18
CA TYR A 97 14.20 -5.06 11.20
C TYR A 97 14.10 -6.50 11.69
N PHE A 98 14.57 -7.50 10.91
CA PHE A 98 14.31 -8.90 11.22
C PHE A 98 15.55 -9.79 11.27
N LEU A 99 16.61 -9.49 10.52
CA LEU A 99 17.78 -10.40 10.40
C LEU A 99 19.01 -9.96 11.20
N ASN A 100 19.11 -8.70 11.64
CA ASN A 100 20.27 -8.18 12.39
C ASN A 100 20.01 -7.99 13.91
N ASN A 101 19.27 -8.91 14.54
CA ASN A 101 18.88 -8.81 15.96
C ASN A 101 20.05 -8.78 16.97
N ASP A 102 21.29 -9.00 16.55
CA ASP A 102 22.49 -8.94 17.41
C ASP A 102 23.23 -7.59 17.40
N ARG A 103 22.80 -6.60 16.59
CA ARG A 103 23.40 -5.25 16.60
C ARG A 103 22.34 -4.17 16.74
N LYS A 104 22.08 -3.76 17.98
CA LYS A 104 21.52 -2.45 18.29
C LYS A 104 22.43 -1.37 17.68
N GLN A 105 22.13 -0.86 16.48
CA GLN A 105 22.78 0.34 15.97
C GLN A 105 21.82 1.22 15.17
N ASN A 106 21.59 2.41 15.73
CA ASN A 106 21.32 3.70 15.07
C ASN A 106 21.30 3.66 13.54
N VAL A 107 20.18 3.27 12.93
CA VAL A 107 19.94 3.56 11.51
C VAL A 107 19.10 4.83 11.46
N GLN A 108 19.74 5.93 11.02
CA GLN A 108 19.06 7.20 10.76
C GLN A 108 17.91 6.98 9.77
N PRO A 109 16.74 7.63 9.96
CA PRO A 109 15.64 7.52 9.01
C PRO A 109 16.12 7.97 7.62
N PHE A 110 15.84 7.16 6.60
CA PHE A 110 16.14 7.50 5.21
C PHE A 110 15.14 8.56 4.74
N ASN A 111 15.39 9.81 5.08
CA ASN A 111 14.73 10.96 4.48
C ASN A 111 15.53 11.34 3.23
N ARG A 112 15.00 11.01 2.05
CA ARG A 112 15.45 11.63 0.79
C ARG A 112 14.26 12.30 0.14
N GLN A 113 14.25 13.62 0.32
CA GLN A 113 13.67 14.69 -0.51
C GLN A 113 12.27 14.48 -1.05
#